data_AF-A0A1D2MTF8-F1
#
_entry.id   AF-A0A1D2MTF8-F1
#
_cell.length_a   1.000
_cell.length_b   1.000
_cell.length_c   1.000
_cell.angle_alpha   90.00
_cell.angle_beta   90.00
_cell.angle_gamma   90.00
#
_symmetry.space_group_name_H-M   'P 1'
#
loop_
_entity.id
_entity.type
_entity.pdbx_description
1 polymer ?
#
loop_
_entity_poly.entity_id
_entity_poly.type
_entity_poly.pdbx_seq_one_letter_code
_entity_poly.pdbx_strand_id
1 'polypeptide(L)'
;MVHLFFQRVANNPNLADLYAARTPVKLKFSSVFPILFPKHGTFEESVASWLDAISDQFRFYSYESKVSKFIVSEVATMFYELKIHPENVKNIPVFQFWVFLVWTYWKLVREDYMRNDNIFGFMRGFPINQTFVVILGYDPAKNCPSSGYAFHESPCPSTWALLEFMHHEMGIICDHFKNLAWRLTRSELDGAKRNCNMQGWISQGVLLLNSVLTYFENGPIAESWQVFTDFVLSYLSNNLTNVVFILLGGNAAGKKHLINKRNHHVMELYHPGFYSFPPMQPLQRRLDWNFMLPFINANFFLYQTFGEVALVDWVSIGWYKRGKQYRVKSFKLFFDFVIKCYHAGSGGWGQVRNGLKVSLDANGRLVLVADLSSPPYLPS
;
A
#
# COMPACT_ATOMS: atom_id res chain seq x y z
N MET A 1 -7.29 24.40 28.14
CA MET A 1 -8.07 25.51 27.56
C MET A 1 -8.59 25.07 26.21
N VAL A 2 -9.87 24.68 26.15
CA VAL A 2 -10.60 24.33 24.92
C VAL A 2 -10.32 25.34 23.81
N HIS A 3 -9.87 24.85 22.66
CA HIS A 3 -9.58 25.68 21.49
C HIS A 3 -10.87 26.27 20.90
N LEU A 4 -10.81 27.52 20.43
CA LEU A 4 -11.95 28.30 19.90
C LEU A 4 -12.76 27.57 18.80
N PHE A 5 -12.12 26.63 18.09
CA PHE A 5 -12.78 25.75 17.13
C PHE A 5 -13.81 24.81 17.76
N PHE A 6 -13.50 24.17 18.89
CA PHE A 6 -14.45 23.29 19.60
C PHE A 6 -15.57 24.08 20.25
N GLN A 7 -15.27 25.28 20.76
CA GLN A 7 -16.34 26.21 21.13
C GLN A 7 -17.23 26.54 19.93
N ARG A 8 -16.68 26.79 18.73
CA ARG A 8 -17.48 27.08 17.54
C ARG A 8 -18.29 25.89 17.01
N VAL A 9 -17.74 24.68 17.02
CA VAL A 9 -18.45 23.45 16.59
C VAL A 9 -19.50 23.04 17.62
N ALA A 10 -19.16 23.04 18.91
CA ALA A 10 -20.11 22.77 20.00
C ALA A 10 -21.22 23.83 20.08
N ASN A 11 -20.92 25.10 19.77
CA ASN A 11 -21.91 26.17 19.72
C ASN A 11 -22.73 26.19 18.41
N ASN A 12 -22.36 25.42 17.38
CA ASN A 12 -23.07 25.37 16.09
C ASN A 12 -23.22 23.94 15.54
N PRO A 13 -23.92 23.04 16.26
CA PRO A 13 -24.13 21.65 15.85
C PRO A 13 -24.83 21.53 14.48
N ASN A 14 -25.67 22.51 14.14
CA ASN A 14 -26.34 22.59 12.85
C ASN A 14 -25.38 22.74 11.66
N LEU A 15 -24.20 23.33 11.85
CA LEU A 15 -23.22 23.52 10.78
C LEU A 15 -22.51 22.21 10.44
N ALA A 16 -22.14 21.41 11.45
CA ALA A 16 -21.55 20.08 11.26
C ALA A 16 -22.56 19.13 10.58
N ASP A 17 -23.82 19.18 11.00
CA ASP A 17 -24.91 18.44 10.35
C ASP A 17 -25.18 18.92 8.92
N LEU A 18 -25.02 20.22 8.62
CA LEU A 18 -25.19 20.79 7.28
C LEU A 18 -24.10 20.31 6.30
N TYR A 19 -22.86 20.13 6.75
CA TYR A 19 -21.80 19.54 5.94
C TYR A 19 -21.97 18.01 5.80
N ALA A 20 -22.35 17.31 6.87
CA ALA A 20 -22.66 15.88 6.82
C ALA A 20 -23.83 15.58 5.87
N ALA A 21 -24.86 16.44 5.82
CA ALA A 21 -26.00 16.32 4.91
C ALA A 21 -25.66 16.49 3.42
N ARG A 22 -24.46 17.01 3.09
CA ARG A 22 -23.94 17.06 1.71
C ARG A 22 -23.22 15.79 1.29
N THR A 23 -23.02 14.85 2.22
CA THR A 23 -22.49 13.52 1.93
C THR A 23 -23.65 12.56 1.61
N PRO A 24 -23.40 11.43 0.93
CA PRO A 24 -24.44 10.43 0.63
C PRO A 24 -25.06 9.80 1.89
N VAL A 25 -24.43 9.98 3.05
CA VAL A 25 -24.85 9.44 4.34
C VAL A 25 -25.79 10.44 5.03
N LYS A 26 -27.09 10.11 5.07
CA LYS A 26 -28.14 10.98 5.64
C LYS A 26 -28.22 11.00 7.19
N LEU A 27 -27.15 10.62 7.90
CA LEU A 27 -27.11 10.63 9.36
C LEU A 27 -26.54 11.96 9.86
N LYS A 28 -27.19 12.57 10.86
CA LYS A 28 -26.71 13.81 11.47
C LYS A 28 -25.44 13.52 12.27
N PHE A 29 -24.36 14.25 12.00
CA PHE A 29 -23.09 14.15 12.74
C PHE A 29 -23.30 14.30 14.25
N SER A 30 -24.17 15.23 14.66
CA SER A 30 -24.55 15.46 16.07
C SER A 30 -25.27 14.27 16.71
N SER A 31 -25.99 13.47 15.93
CA SER A 31 -26.68 12.27 16.40
C SER A 31 -25.77 11.06 16.56
N VAL A 32 -24.64 11.06 15.84
CA VAL A 32 -23.65 9.99 15.88
C VAL A 32 -22.60 10.26 16.97
N PHE A 33 -22.22 11.52 17.17
CA PHE A 33 -21.18 11.93 18.13
C PHE A 33 -21.68 12.94 19.18
N PRO A 34 -22.73 12.64 19.96
CA PRO A 34 -23.28 13.54 20.98
C PRO A 34 -22.26 13.93 22.07
N ILE A 35 -21.22 13.13 22.30
CA ILE A 35 -20.10 13.46 23.18
C ILE A 35 -19.29 14.68 22.75
N LEU A 36 -19.28 15.01 21.45
CA LEU A 36 -18.70 16.26 20.93
C LEU A 36 -19.61 17.48 21.19
N PHE A 37 -20.82 17.24 21.71
CA PHE A 37 -21.87 18.23 21.98
C PHE A 37 -22.48 18.04 23.38
N PRO A 38 -21.66 18.10 24.47
CA PRO A 38 -22.14 17.80 25.81
C PRO A 38 -23.21 18.81 26.26
N LYS A 39 -24.31 18.30 26.82
CA LYS A 39 -25.32 19.12 27.49
C LYS A 39 -24.76 19.58 28.86
N HIS A 40 -24.01 20.67 28.85
CA HIS A 40 -23.46 21.38 30.02
C HIS A 40 -22.74 20.53 31.08
N GLY A 41 -21.41 20.65 31.15
CA GLY A 41 -20.60 20.10 32.24
C GLY A 41 -19.14 19.92 31.82
N THR A 42 -18.21 20.27 32.69
CA THR A 42 -16.76 20.26 32.48
C THR A 42 -16.24 18.84 32.21
N PHE A 43 -15.90 18.57 30.96
CA PHE A 43 -15.11 17.41 30.57
C PHE A 43 -13.64 17.66 30.92
N GLU A 44 -12.95 16.70 31.52
CA GLU A 44 -11.50 16.78 31.63
C GLU A 44 -10.90 16.69 30.23
N GLU A 45 -10.08 17.69 29.85
CA GLU A 45 -9.57 17.85 28.48
C GLU A 45 -8.43 16.86 28.12
N SER A 46 -8.31 15.73 28.81
CA SER A 46 -7.26 14.74 28.53
C SER A 46 -7.72 13.75 27.45
N VAL A 47 -6.80 13.29 26.61
CA VAL A 47 -7.08 12.23 25.62
C VAL A 47 -7.64 10.98 26.28
N ALA A 48 -7.14 10.63 27.47
CA ALA A 48 -7.65 9.51 28.25
C ALA A 48 -9.13 9.68 28.61
N SER A 49 -9.54 10.87 29.07
CA SER A 49 -10.94 11.19 29.38
C SER A 49 -11.83 11.10 28.13
N TRP A 50 -11.37 11.59 26.98
CA TRP A 50 -12.09 11.44 25.71
C TRP A 50 -12.18 9.99 25.23
N LEU A 51 -11.12 9.19 25.41
CA LEU A 51 -11.11 7.78 25.06
C LEU A 51 -12.07 6.97 25.94
N ASP A 52 -12.07 7.20 27.25
CA ASP A 52 -12.98 6.55 28.20
C ASP A 52 -14.43 6.88 27.87
N ALA A 53 -14.71 8.14 27.53
CA ALA A 53 -16.06 8.59 27.27
C ALA A 53 -16.61 8.16 25.89
N ILE A 54 -15.74 8.11 24.86
CA ILE A 54 -16.08 7.46 23.59
C ILE A 54 -16.32 5.97 23.85
N SER A 55 -15.48 5.33 24.66
CA SER A 55 -15.60 3.92 25.03
C SER A 55 -16.91 3.59 25.75
N ASP A 56 -17.31 4.43 26.70
CA ASP A 56 -18.57 4.28 27.44
C ASP A 56 -19.80 4.52 26.54
N GLN A 57 -19.76 5.56 25.69
CA GLN A 57 -20.90 5.89 24.81
C GLN A 57 -21.18 4.80 23.77
N PHE A 58 -20.12 4.25 23.17
CA PHE A 58 -20.24 3.17 22.19
C PHE A 58 -20.19 1.76 22.84
N ARG A 59 -20.20 1.71 24.18
CA ARG A 59 -20.22 0.51 25.01
C ARG A 59 -19.08 -0.48 24.74
N PHE A 60 -17.90 -0.04 24.32
CA PHE A 60 -16.78 -0.91 23.92
C PHE A 60 -16.27 -1.89 25.00
N TYR A 61 -16.73 -1.76 26.26
CA TYR A 61 -16.41 -2.68 27.34
C TYR A 61 -17.51 -3.70 27.68
N SER A 62 -18.65 -3.70 26.97
CA SER A 62 -19.67 -4.72 27.19
C SER A 62 -19.31 -6.02 26.45
N TYR A 63 -19.67 -7.17 27.03
CA TYR A 63 -19.52 -8.50 26.42
C TYR A 63 -20.30 -8.62 25.07
N GLU A 64 -21.22 -7.68 24.83
CA GLU A 64 -22.01 -7.56 23.59
C GLU A 64 -21.38 -6.62 22.55
N SER A 65 -20.42 -5.79 22.95
CA SER A 65 -19.75 -4.84 22.04
C SER A 65 -18.61 -5.54 21.30
N LYS A 66 -18.63 -5.48 19.98
CA LYS A 66 -17.65 -6.14 19.09
C LYS A 66 -16.28 -5.44 19.06
N VAL A 67 -15.99 -4.53 19.99
CA VAL A 67 -14.85 -3.60 19.93
C VAL A 67 -13.85 -3.91 21.03
N SER A 68 -12.79 -4.64 20.70
CA SER A 68 -11.79 -5.00 21.68
C SER A 68 -10.82 -3.83 21.97
N LYS A 69 -10.29 -3.76 23.19
CA LYS A 69 -9.19 -2.84 23.57
C LYS A 69 -8.00 -2.88 22.59
N PHE A 70 -7.83 -4.00 21.90
CA PHE A 70 -6.80 -4.21 20.88
C PHE A 70 -6.99 -3.29 19.66
N ILE A 71 -8.22 -3.05 19.21
CA ILE A 71 -8.51 -2.21 18.02
C ILE A 71 -8.27 -0.73 18.33
N VAL A 72 -8.62 -0.27 19.53
CA VAL A 72 -8.30 1.11 19.98
C VAL A 72 -6.78 1.33 19.99
N SER A 73 -6.03 0.33 20.46
CA SER A 73 -4.57 0.33 20.43
C SER A 73 -4.00 0.34 19.00
N GLU A 74 -4.60 -0.39 18.06
CA GLU A 74 -4.22 -0.37 16.63
C GLU A 74 -4.33 1.01 16.01
N VAL A 75 -5.47 1.66 16.20
CA VAL A 75 -5.72 3.00 15.65
C VAL A 75 -4.77 4.02 16.28
N ALA A 76 -4.59 4.00 17.60
CA ALA A 76 -3.64 4.88 18.28
C ALA A 76 -2.19 4.68 17.81
N THR A 77 -1.77 3.43 17.62
CA THR A 77 -0.43 3.09 17.10
C THR A 77 -0.26 3.63 15.68
N MET A 78 -1.26 3.45 14.81
CA MET A 78 -1.24 3.96 13.44
C MET A 78 -1.02 5.49 13.40
N PHE A 79 -1.72 6.23 14.26
CA PHE A 79 -1.56 7.68 14.37
C PHE A 79 -0.14 8.09 14.75
N TYR A 80 0.41 7.43 15.77
CA TYR A 80 1.78 7.66 16.20
C TYR A 80 2.78 7.40 15.07
N GLU A 81 2.64 6.29 14.34
CA GLU A 81 3.51 5.94 13.21
C GLU A 81 3.43 6.96 12.06
N LEU A 82 2.25 7.52 11.81
CA LEU A 82 2.05 8.61 10.83
C LEU A 82 2.56 9.96 11.34
N LYS A 83 3.20 10.03 12.51
CA LYS A 83 3.59 11.27 13.20
C LYS A 83 2.41 12.22 13.39
N ILE A 84 1.25 11.63 13.59
CA ILE A 84 0.01 12.32 13.85
C ILE A 84 -0.25 12.23 15.34
N HIS A 85 -0.29 13.41 15.96
CA HIS A 85 -0.48 13.58 17.39
C HIS A 85 -1.93 13.98 17.68
N PRO A 86 -2.86 13.02 17.85
CA PRO A 86 -4.27 13.33 18.12
C PRO A 86 -4.50 14.03 19.46
N GLU A 87 -3.53 13.95 20.37
CA GLU A 87 -3.46 14.73 21.60
C GLU A 87 -3.38 16.24 21.35
N ASN A 88 -2.93 16.66 20.16
CA ASN A 88 -2.91 18.05 19.77
C ASN A 88 -4.25 18.44 19.12
N VAL A 89 -5.21 18.82 19.96
CA VAL A 89 -6.56 19.25 19.56
C VAL A 89 -6.58 20.44 18.58
N LYS A 90 -5.46 21.16 18.41
CA LYS A 90 -5.34 22.23 17.38
C LYS A 90 -5.17 21.67 15.97
N ASN A 91 -4.84 20.39 15.84
CA ASN A 91 -4.71 19.70 14.56
C ASN A 91 -6.08 19.20 14.08
N ILE A 92 -6.91 20.15 13.64
CA ILE A 92 -8.30 19.91 13.19
C ILE A 92 -8.39 18.77 12.15
N PRO A 93 -7.51 18.65 11.13
CA PRO A 93 -7.54 17.54 10.18
C PRO A 93 -7.39 16.16 10.84
N VAL A 94 -6.50 16.06 11.83
CA VAL A 94 -6.23 14.82 12.57
C VAL A 94 -7.44 14.40 13.40
N PHE A 95 -8.11 15.37 14.02
CA PHE A 95 -9.30 15.11 14.80
C PHE A 95 -10.50 14.69 13.93
N GLN A 96 -10.72 15.37 12.79
CA GLN A 96 -11.74 14.99 11.81
C GLN A 96 -11.50 13.56 11.30
N PHE A 97 -10.24 13.20 11.08
CA PHE A 97 -9.85 11.88 10.64
C PHE A 97 -10.03 10.80 11.74
N TRP A 98 -9.84 11.13 13.03
CA TRP A 98 -10.21 10.25 14.15
C TRP A 98 -11.70 9.93 14.19
N VAL A 99 -12.54 10.96 14.12
CA VAL A 99 -14.00 10.81 14.13
C VAL A 99 -14.48 9.96 12.96
N PHE A 100 -13.84 10.15 11.80
CA PHE A 100 -14.10 9.38 10.61
C PHE A 100 -13.81 7.88 10.80
N LEU A 101 -12.65 7.50 11.34
CA LEU A 101 -12.33 6.08 11.58
C LEU A 101 -13.31 5.43 12.55
N VAL A 102 -13.66 6.14 13.63
CA VAL A 102 -14.65 5.66 14.61
C VAL A 102 -16.02 5.47 13.96
N TRP A 103 -16.44 6.41 13.09
CA TRP A 103 -17.69 6.29 12.34
C TRP A 103 -17.67 5.10 11.38
N THR A 104 -16.63 4.97 10.56
CA THR A 104 -16.47 3.87 9.60
C THR A 104 -16.52 2.53 10.34
N TYR A 105 -15.83 2.43 11.47
CA TYR A 105 -15.85 1.23 12.29
C TYR A 105 -17.23 0.94 12.89
N TRP A 106 -17.92 1.92 13.48
CA TRP A 106 -19.29 1.74 13.97
C TRP A 106 -20.23 1.25 12.87
N LYS A 107 -20.06 1.81 11.67
CA LYS A 107 -20.83 1.42 10.49
C LYS A 107 -20.56 -0.03 10.10
N LEU A 108 -19.31 -0.48 10.11
CA LEU A 108 -18.91 -1.88 9.87
C LEU A 108 -19.52 -2.83 10.91
N VAL A 109 -19.46 -2.48 12.20
CA VAL A 109 -20.03 -3.28 13.29
C VAL A 109 -21.55 -3.41 13.14
N ARG A 110 -22.23 -2.31 12.81
CA ARG A 110 -23.68 -2.27 12.62
C ARG A 110 -24.13 -3.05 11.39
N GLU A 111 -23.35 -3.03 10.32
CA GLU A 111 -23.63 -3.78 9.08
C GLU A 111 -23.12 -5.23 9.14
N ASP A 112 -22.79 -5.72 10.33
CA ASP A 112 -22.39 -7.09 10.60
C ASP A 112 -21.17 -7.55 9.79
N TYR A 113 -20.16 -6.69 9.70
CA TYR A 113 -18.87 -7.09 9.13
C TYR A 113 -18.21 -8.15 10.02
N MET A 114 -18.29 -9.41 9.60
CA MET A 114 -17.80 -10.57 10.37
C MET A 114 -16.37 -11.01 10.00
N ARG A 115 -15.68 -10.30 9.09
CA ARG A 115 -14.35 -10.70 8.61
C ARG A 115 -13.25 -10.14 9.50
N ASN A 116 -12.42 -11.01 10.09
CA ASN A 116 -11.27 -10.62 10.90
C ASN A 116 -10.07 -10.27 10.01
N ASP A 117 -10.11 -9.08 9.41
CA ASP A 117 -9.15 -8.66 8.38
C ASP A 117 -7.90 -7.97 8.89
N ASN A 118 -7.73 -7.84 10.21
CA ASN A 118 -6.62 -7.08 10.80
C ASN A 118 -6.44 -5.74 10.05
N ILE A 119 -7.51 -4.93 9.94
CA ILE A 119 -7.68 -3.84 8.96
C ILE A 119 -6.45 -2.91 8.87
N PHE A 120 -5.80 -2.61 10.01
CA PHE A 120 -4.61 -1.75 10.09
C PHE A 120 -3.29 -2.51 10.15
N GLY A 121 -3.31 -3.79 9.80
CA GLY A 121 -2.17 -4.69 9.81
C GLY A 121 -0.98 -4.11 9.06
N PHE A 122 -1.23 -3.43 7.94
CA PHE A 122 -0.21 -2.81 7.08
C PHE A 122 0.74 -1.83 7.78
N MET A 123 0.36 -1.31 8.94
CA MET A 123 1.14 -0.35 9.72
C MET A 123 2.09 -1.00 10.73
N ARG A 124 1.97 -2.31 10.97
CA ARG A 124 2.70 -3.01 12.05
C ARG A 124 4.07 -3.54 11.65
N GLY A 125 4.34 -3.64 10.36
CA GLY A 125 5.47 -4.39 9.85
C GLY A 125 6.79 -3.66 10.00
N PHE A 126 6.76 -2.34 9.83
CA PHE A 126 7.90 -1.45 9.96
C PHE A 126 7.39 0.00 10.07
N PRO A 127 8.19 0.93 10.64
CA PRO A 127 7.82 2.35 10.71
C PRO A 127 7.58 2.94 9.31
N ILE A 128 6.48 3.66 9.12
CA ILE A 128 6.06 4.11 7.78
C ILE A 128 7.09 5.04 7.10
N ASN A 129 7.98 5.69 7.87
CA ASN A 129 9.07 6.50 7.32
C ASN A 129 10.23 5.67 6.72
N GLN A 130 10.22 4.35 6.88
CA GLN A 130 11.16 3.41 6.27
C GLN A 130 10.59 2.76 5.00
N THR A 131 9.52 3.31 4.43
CA THR A 131 8.93 2.82 3.17
C THR A 131 9.85 3.14 1.99
N PHE A 132 10.29 2.10 1.28
CA PHE A 132 11.01 2.21 0.01
C PHE A 132 10.12 1.94 -1.20
N VAL A 133 9.17 1.02 -1.05
CA VAL A 133 8.24 0.63 -2.11
C VAL A 133 6.82 0.61 -1.56
N VAL A 134 5.86 1.11 -2.33
CA VAL A 134 4.43 0.96 -2.09
C VAL A 134 3.84 0.15 -3.23
N ILE A 135 3.23 -0.98 -2.92
CA ILE A 135 2.39 -1.73 -3.88
C ILE A 135 0.95 -1.47 -3.50
N LEU A 136 0.22 -0.80 -4.38
CA LEU A 136 -1.16 -0.37 -4.14
C LEU A 136 -2.14 -1.31 -4.84
N GLY A 137 -2.84 -2.11 -4.04
CA GLY A 137 -4.00 -2.92 -4.42
C GLY A 137 -5.31 -2.14 -4.33
N TYR A 138 -6.42 -2.83 -4.60
CA TYR A 138 -7.76 -2.25 -4.47
C TYR A 138 -8.39 -2.60 -3.12
N ASP A 139 -8.88 -3.82 -2.94
CA ASP A 139 -9.58 -4.29 -1.76
C ASP A 139 -9.17 -5.73 -1.37
N PRO A 140 -9.43 -6.16 -0.12
CA PRO A 140 -9.28 -7.55 0.26
C PRO A 140 -10.20 -8.46 -0.57
N ALA A 141 -9.67 -9.56 -1.13
CA ALA A 141 -10.46 -10.48 -1.93
C ALA A 141 -11.57 -11.14 -1.09
N LYS A 142 -12.81 -11.18 -1.61
CA LYS A 142 -14.04 -11.68 -0.94
C LYS A 142 -13.87 -12.95 -0.10
N ASN A 143 -13.34 -14.00 -0.74
CA ASN A 143 -13.34 -15.36 -0.20
C ASN A 143 -11.94 -15.80 0.27
N CYS A 144 -11.07 -14.85 0.58
CA CYS A 144 -9.71 -15.12 1.02
C CYS A 144 -9.47 -14.48 2.38
N PRO A 145 -8.56 -15.00 3.21
CA PRO A 145 -8.12 -14.27 4.39
C PRO A 145 -7.48 -12.92 4.02
N SER A 146 -7.50 -11.96 4.95
CA SER A 146 -6.73 -10.72 4.87
C SER A 146 -5.88 -10.58 6.12
N SER A 147 -4.60 -10.26 5.94
CA SER A 147 -3.71 -9.88 7.03
C SER A 147 -3.74 -8.38 7.33
N GLY A 148 -4.53 -7.60 6.58
CA GLY A 148 -4.53 -6.13 6.59
C GLY A 148 -3.55 -5.50 5.59
N TYR A 149 -2.64 -6.30 5.05
CA TYR A 149 -1.73 -5.95 3.97
C TYR A 149 -2.31 -6.39 2.63
N ALA A 150 -2.12 -5.62 1.57
CA ALA A 150 -2.50 -6.06 0.22
C ALA A 150 -1.74 -7.34 -0.17
N PHE A 151 -2.44 -8.32 -0.76
CA PHE A 151 -1.90 -9.60 -1.25
C PHE A 151 -1.30 -10.56 -0.20
N HIS A 152 -0.78 -10.06 0.92
CA HIS A 152 -0.13 -10.86 1.94
C HIS A 152 -1.12 -11.72 2.74
N GLU A 153 -0.82 -13.01 2.85
CA GLU A 153 -1.69 -14.04 3.46
C GLU A 153 -3.08 -14.07 2.83
N SER A 154 -3.19 -13.65 1.56
CA SER A 154 -4.42 -13.69 0.78
C SER A 154 -4.22 -14.61 -0.44
N PRO A 155 -4.42 -15.94 -0.30
CA PRO A 155 -4.31 -16.90 -1.39
C PRO A 155 -5.47 -16.76 -2.38
N CYS A 156 -5.32 -15.83 -3.32
CA CYS A 156 -6.26 -15.54 -4.39
C CYS A 156 -5.56 -15.46 -5.75
N PRO A 157 -6.30 -15.53 -6.88
CA PRO A 157 -5.71 -15.49 -8.22
C PRO A 157 -4.81 -14.27 -8.46
N SER A 158 -5.17 -13.09 -7.95
CA SER A 158 -4.36 -11.88 -8.10
C SER A 158 -3.03 -11.98 -7.36
N THR A 159 -3.01 -12.52 -6.14
CA THR A 159 -1.78 -12.77 -5.39
C THR A 159 -0.89 -13.81 -6.08
N TRP A 160 -1.48 -14.90 -6.59
CA TRP A 160 -0.72 -15.92 -7.30
C TRP A 160 -0.09 -15.41 -8.59
N ALA A 161 -0.81 -14.57 -9.33
CA ALA A 161 -0.28 -13.91 -10.52
C ALA A 161 0.85 -12.93 -10.17
N LEU A 162 0.71 -12.15 -9.09
CA LEU A 162 1.78 -11.27 -8.60
C LEU A 162 3.08 -12.05 -8.30
N LEU A 163 2.95 -13.21 -7.65
CA LEU A 163 4.10 -14.08 -7.35
C LEU A 163 4.71 -14.71 -8.62
N GLU A 164 3.90 -15.05 -9.63
CA GLU A 164 4.39 -15.55 -10.93
C GLU A 164 5.15 -14.46 -11.69
N PHE A 165 4.66 -13.22 -11.74
CA PHE A 165 5.38 -12.12 -12.37
C PHE A 165 6.71 -11.85 -11.69
N MET A 166 6.73 -11.82 -10.35
CA MET A 166 7.98 -11.70 -9.61
C MET A 166 8.93 -12.86 -9.95
N HIS A 167 8.44 -14.09 -9.94
CA HIS A 167 9.26 -15.26 -10.26
C HIS A 167 9.84 -15.18 -11.67
N HIS A 168 9.05 -14.78 -12.65
CA HIS A 168 9.46 -14.58 -14.04
C HIS A 168 10.60 -13.55 -14.14
N GLU A 169 10.42 -12.37 -13.53
CA GLU A 169 11.43 -11.31 -13.52
C GLU A 169 12.74 -11.75 -12.86
N MET A 170 12.67 -12.44 -11.72
CA MET A 170 13.86 -12.96 -11.05
C MET A 170 14.55 -14.05 -11.90
N GLY A 171 13.78 -14.78 -12.70
CA GLY A 171 14.28 -15.72 -13.72
C GLY A 171 15.15 -15.05 -14.78
N ILE A 172 14.73 -13.88 -15.28
CA ILE A 172 15.51 -13.10 -16.27
C ILE A 172 16.89 -12.74 -15.70
N ILE A 173 16.94 -12.28 -14.45
CA ILE A 173 18.21 -11.96 -13.77
C ILE A 173 19.05 -13.22 -13.56
N CYS A 174 18.44 -14.34 -13.14
CA CYS A 174 19.15 -15.63 -13.01
C CYS A 174 19.88 -16.01 -14.29
N ASP A 175 19.17 -15.95 -15.42
CA ASP A 175 19.70 -16.35 -16.72
C ASP A 175 20.81 -15.42 -17.19
N HIS A 176 20.73 -14.13 -16.85
CA HIS A 176 21.79 -13.17 -17.15
C HIS A 176 23.09 -13.48 -16.38
N PHE A 177 23.00 -13.81 -15.10
CA PHE A 177 24.18 -14.12 -14.27
C PHE A 177 24.61 -15.58 -14.30
N LYS A 178 23.82 -16.47 -14.92
CA LYS A 178 23.91 -17.92 -14.71
C LYS A 178 23.95 -18.27 -13.22
N ASN A 179 23.20 -17.52 -12.41
CA ASN A 179 23.18 -17.62 -10.95
C ASN A 179 21.80 -18.08 -10.48
N LEU A 180 21.75 -19.30 -9.95
CA LEU A 180 20.50 -19.94 -9.50
C LEU A 180 19.96 -19.39 -8.18
N ALA A 181 20.67 -18.47 -7.52
CA ALA A 181 20.27 -17.96 -6.20
C ALA A 181 18.89 -17.28 -6.20
N TRP A 182 18.44 -16.74 -7.33
CA TRP A 182 17.13 -16.08 -7.48
C TRP A 182 16.08 -16.97 -8.13
N ARG A 183 16.45 -18.17 -8.57
CA ARG A 183 15.50 -19.09 -9.18
C ARG A 183 14.79 -19.80 -8.05
N LEU A 184 13.50 -19.51 -7.89
CA LEU A 184 12.62 -20.39 -7.14
C LEU A 184 12.39 -21.66 -7.97
N THR A 185 12.48 -22.81 -7.34
CA THR A 185 11.96 -24.04 -7.96
C THR A 185 10.43 -23.96 -8.04
N ARG A 186 9.83 -24.77 -8.91
CA ARG A 186 8.35 -24.81 -9.01
C ARG A 186 7.71 -25.16 -7.67
N SER A 187 8.29 -26.11 -6.93
CA SER A 187 7.85 -26.49 -5.59
C SER A 187 7.93 -25.34 -4.57
N GLU A 188 9.01 -24.54 -4.60
CA GLU A 188 9.14 -23.36 -3.73
C GLU A 188 8.09 -22.29 -4.05
N LEU A 189 7.84 -22.03 -5.34
CA LEU A 189 6.81 -21.08 -5.77
C LEU A 189 5.41 -21.55 -5.38
N ASP A 190 5.07 -22.81 -5.63
CA ASP A 190 3.79 -23.40 -5.24
C ASP A 190 3.63 -23.42 -3.71
N GLY A 191 4.72 -23.62 -2.97
CA GLY A 191 4.78 -23.44 -1.52
C GLY A 191 4.45 -22.01 -1.08
N ALA A 192 5.06 -21.01 -1.72
CA ALA A 192 4.78 -19.60 -1.44
C ALA A 192 3.36 -19.18 -1.84
N LYS A 193 2.79 -19.73 -2.91
CA LYS A 193 1.40 -19.48 -3.32
C LYS A 193 0.36 -20.04 -2.35
N ARG A 194 0.68 -21.11 -1.63
CA ARG A 194 -0.23 -21.71 -0.64
C ARG A 194 -0.46 -20.81 0.58
N ASN A 195 0.59 -20.13 1.06
CA ASN A 195 0.50 -19.27 2.24
C ASN A 195 0.49 -17.77 1.92
N CYS A 196 0.95 -17.37 0.73
CA CYS A 196 1.10 -15.97 0.33
C CYS A 196 1.84 -15.11 1.36
N ASN A 197 2.81 -15.70 2.07
CA ASN A 197 3.56 -14.99 3.07
C ASN A 197 4.58 -14.06 2.39
N MET A 198 4.44 -12.76 2.61
CA MET A 198 5.25 -11.67 2.06
C MET A 198 5.94 -10.90 3.20
N GLN A 199 6.09 -11.51 4.38
CA GLN A 199 6.76 -10.89 5.53
C GLN A 199 8.19 -10.48 5.19
N GLY A 200 8.85 -11.22 4.30
CA GLY A 200 10.17 -10.85 3.79
C GLY A 200 10.16 -9.53 3.03
N TRP A 201 9.12 -9.21 2.24
CA TRP A 201 9.01 -7.91 1.57
C TRP A 201 8.68 -6.80 2.57
N ILE A 202 7.72 -7.07 3.46
CA ILE A 202 7.29 -6.12 4.50
C ILE A 202 8.48 -5.68 5.35
N SER A 203 9.26 -6.63 5.88
CA SER A 203 10.46 -6.35 6.69
C SER A 203 11.58 -5.58 5.94
N GLN A 204 11.48 -5.46 4.62
CA GLN A 204 12.42 -4.72 3.78
C GLN A 204 11.89 -3.36 3.32
N GLY A 205 10.80 -2.86 3.92
CA GLY A 205 10.24 -1.54 3.62
C GLY A 205 9.29 -1.52 2.42
N VAL A 206 8.72 -2.68 2.05
CA VAL A 206 7.65 -2.77 1.04
C VAL A 206 6.30 -2.63 1.74
N LEU A 207 5.66 -1.49 1.56
CA LEU A 207 4.31 -1.23 2.03
C LEU A 207 3.29 -1.85 1.06
N LEU A 208 2.56 -2.85 1.53
CA LEU A 208 1.49 -3.49 0.78
C LEU A 208 0.14 -2.90 1.22
N LEU A 209 -0.37 -1.92 0.47
CA LEU A 209 -1.54 -1.13 0.85
C LEU A 209 -2.72 -1.42 -0.09
N ASN A 210 -3.92 -1.63 0.45
CA ASN A 210 -5.15 -1.60 -0.33
C ASN A 210 -5.75 -0.19 -0.32
N SER A 211 -6.39 0.21 -1.42
CA SER A 211 -7.14 1.48 -1.52
C SER A 211 -8.44 1.47 -0.70
N VAL A 212 -8.99 0.29 -0.46
CA VAL A 212 -10.15 0.01 0.38
C VAL A 212 -9.72 -1.08 1.35
N LEU A 213 -9.84 -0.87 2.67
CA LEU A 213 -9.22 -1.76 3.65
C LEU A 213 -10.10 -2.94 4.11
N THR A 214 -11.37 -2.94 3.71
CA THR A 214 -12.33 -4.00 3.99
C THR A 214 -13.02 -4.43 2.71
N TYR A 215 -13.42 -5.68 2.62
CA TYR A 215 -14.19 -6.16 1.48
C TYR A 215 -15.62 -5.59 1.51
N PHE A 216 -15.88 -4.54 0.74
CA PHE A 216 -17.21 -4.02 0.41
C PHE A 216 -17.24 -3.62 -1.05
N GLU A 217 -18.11 -4.27 -1.83
CA GLU A 217 -18.07 -4.16 -3.28
C GLU A 217 -18.31 -2.74 -3.79
N ASN A 218 -19.01 -1.87 -3.04
CA ASN A 218 -19.18 -0.43 -3.29
C ASN A 218 -19.84 0.29 -2.09
N GLY A 219 -19.87 1.62 -2.12
CA GLY A 219 -20.69 2.45 -1.23
C GLY A 219 -19.91 3.31 -0.24
N PRO A 220 -20.60 3.98 0.71
CA PRO A 220 -19.99 5.01 1.58
C PRO A 220 -18.80 4.51 2.41
N ILE A 221 -18.76 3.22 2.76
CA ILE A 221 -17.64 2.60 3.48
C ILE A 221 -16.39 2.50 2.58
N ALA A 222 -16.57 2.06 1.33
CA ALA A 222 -15.48 1.98 0.37
C ALA A 222 -14.93 3.36 0.00
N GLU A 223 -15.82 4.35 -0.18
CA GLU A 223 -15.43 5.76 -0.35
C GLU A 223 -14.65 6.28 0.86
N SER A 224 -15.07 5.88 2.06
CA SER A 224 -14.38 6.28 3.28
C SER A 224 -12.95 5.72 3.35
N TRP A 225 -12.76 4.44 3.06
CA TRP A 225 -11.41 3.89 3.01
C TRP A 225 -10.55 4.55 1.93
N GLN A 226 -11.13 4.97 0.82
CA GLN A 226 -10.39 5.70 -0.20
C GLN A 226 -9.89 7.05 0.32
N VAL A 227 -10.71 7.82 1.03
CA VAL A 227 -10.27 9.08 1.67
C VAL A 227 -9.12 8.83 2.65
N PHE A 228 -9.20 7.76 3.45
CA PHE A 228 -8.11 7.41 4.36
C PHE A 228 -6.82 7.05 3.61
N THR A 229 -6.91 6.14 2.64
CA THR A 229 -5.72 5.67 1.92
C THR A 229 -5.13 6.75 1.05
N ASP A 230 -5.93 7.70 0.55
CA ASP A 230 -5.48 8.91 -0.13
C ASP A 230 -4.65 9.81 0.78
N PHE A 231 -5.08 9.95 2.04
CA PHE A 231 -4.30 10.67 3.05
C PHE A 231 -2.96 9.97 3.30
N VAL A 232 -2.94 8.65 3.46
CA VAL A 232 -1.69 7.88 3.65
C VAL A 232 -0.76 8.05 2.44
N LEU A 233 -1.26 7.92 1.22
CA LEU A 233 -0.48 8.12 0.00
C LEU A 233 0.07 9.54 -0.11
N SER A 234 -0.73 10.55 0.21
CA SER A 234 -0.32 11.95 0.22
C SER A 234 0.74 12.21 1.29
N TYR A 235 0.60 11.62 2.47
CA TYR A 235 1.59 11.71 3.54
C TYR A 235 2.93 11.12 3.09
N LEU A 236 2.92 9.90 2.52
CA LEU A 236 4.12 9.27 1.96
C LEU A 236 4.75 10.14 0.88
N SER A 237 3.94 10.69 -0.02
CA SER A 237 4.44 11.53 -1.11
C SER A 237 5.01 12.87 -0.66
N ASN A 238 4.51 13.45 0.44
CA ASN A 238 4.94 14.76 0.90
C ASN A 238 6.11 14.68 1.89
N ASN A 239 6.23 13.58 2.63
CA ASN A 239 7.18 13.46 3.73
C ASN A 239 8.37 12.54 3.41
N LEU A 240 8.26 11.71 2.38
CA LEU A 240 9.36 10.86 1.92
C LEU A 240 9.85 11.31 0.55
N THR A 241 11.01 10.79 0.15
CA THR A 241 11.60 11.03 -1.16
C THR A 241 12.07 9.72 -1.74
N ASN A 242 11.99 9.58 -3.06
CA ASN A 242 12.48 8.42 -3.81
C ASN A 242 11.83 7.09 -3.39
N VAL A 243 10.55 7.16 -3.01
CA VAL A 243 9.68 5.98 -2.89
C VAL A 243 9.26 5.51 -4.28
N VAL A 244 9.24 4.20 -4.49
CA VAL A 244 8.67 3.55 -5.67
C VAL A 244 7.20 3.22 -5.41
N PHE A 245 6.29 3.70 -6.26
CA PHE A 245 4.88 3.37 -6.21
C PHE A 245 4.51 2.47 -7.39
N ILE A 246 4.04 1.26 -7.09
CA ILE A 246 3.53 0.29 -8.05
C ILE A 246 2.00 0.28 -7.91
N LEU A 247 1.31 0.86 -8.89
CA LEU A 247 -0.14 1.07 -8.89
C LEU A 247 -0.81 0.00 -9.76
N LEU A 248 -1.61 -0.87 -9.14
CA LEU A 248 -2.18 -2.04 -9.81
C LEU A 248 -3.65 -1.84 -10.20
N GLY A 249 -3.91 -1.70 -11.50
CA GLY A 249 -5.25 -1.51 -12.06
C GLY A 249 -5.76 -0.07 -12.03
N GLY A 250 -6.93 0.15 -12.63
CA GLY A 250 -7.50 1.50 -12.84
C GLY A 250 -7.75 2.29 -11.55
N ASN A 251 -8.23 1.62 -10.50
CA ASN A 251 -8.51 2.27 -9.21
C ASN A 251 -7.22 2.80 -8.56
N ALA A 252 -6.16 1.98 -8.51
CA ALA A 252 -4.87 2.41 -7.99
C ALA A 252 -4.21 3.46 -8.89
N ALA A 253 -4.27 3.28 -10.22
CA ALA A 253 -3.75 4.25 -11.17
C ALA A 253 -4.44 5.62 -11.07
N GLY A 254 -5.74 5.66 -10.74
CA GLY A 254 -6.49 6.88 -10.48
C GLY A 254 -5.89 7.73 -9.36
N LYS A 255 -5.23 7.11 -8.37
CA LYS A 255 -4.60 7.79 -7.22
C LYS A 255 -3.23 8.41 -7.52
N LYS A 256 -2.70 8.27 -8.74
CA LYS A 256 -1.40 8.84 -9.14
C LYS A 256 -1.29 10.36 -9.01
N HIS A 257 -2.41 11.07 -8.97
CA HIS A 257 -2.46 12.52 -8.78
C HIS A 257 -2.06 12.95 -7.37
N LEU A 258 -2.09 12.03 -6.39
CA LEU A 258 -1.66 12.25 -5.02
C LEU A 258 -0.14 12.10 -4.84
N ILE A 259 0.56 11.64 -5.88
CA ILE A 259 1.98 11.31 -5.81
C ILE A 259 2.78 12.32 -6.64
N ASN A 260 3.74 12.98 -6.01
CA ASN A 260 4.68 13.86 -6.68
C ASN A 260 5.70 13.05 -7.50
N LYS A 261 5.40 12.86 -8.79
CA LYS A 261 6.22 12.10 -9.74
C LYS A 261 7.63 12.66 -9.96
N ARG A 262 7.93 13.89 -9.52
CA ARG A 262 9.30 14.43 -9.53
C ARG A 262 10.13 13.85 -8.40
N ASN A 263 9.53 13.61 -7.24
CA ASN A 263 10.22 13.09 -6.06
C ASN A 263 10.19 11.56 -5.98
N HIS A 264 9.29 10.92 -6.72
CA HIS A 264 9.02 9.49 -6.62
C HIS A 264 9.11 8.80 -7.97
N HIS A 265 9.21 7.48 -7.99
CA HIS A 265 9.04 6.68 -9.20
C HIS A 265 7.67 6.02 -9.17
N VAL A 266 6.91 6.13 -10.25
CA VAL A 266 5.52 5.63 -10.33
C VAL A 266 5.39 4.72 -11.54
N MET A 267 5.01 3.48 -11.30
CA MET A 267 4.70 2.48 -12.33
C MET A 267 3.22 2.13 -12.25
N GLU A 268 2.51 2.29 -13.36
CA GLU A 268 1.11 1.92 -13.51
C GLU A 268 1.06 0.56 -14.25
N LEU A 269 0.35 -0.42 -13.72
CA LEU A 269 0.28 -1.78 -14.31
C LEU A 269 -1.15 -2.27 -14.36
N TYR A 270 -1.42 -3.23 -15.24
CA TYR A 270 -2.66 -4.00 -15.19
C TYR A 270 -2.77 -4.73 -13.85
N HIS A 271 -3.99 -4.82 -13.33
CA HIS A 271 -4.23 -5.58 -12.12
C HIS A 271 -3.90 -7.06 -12.37
N PRO A 272 -3.10 -7.71 -11.50
CA PRO A 272 -2.55 -9.04 -11.79
C PRO A 272 -3.64 -10.12 -11.92
N GLY A 273 -4.78 -9.96 -11.22
CA GLY A 273 -5.93 -10.88 -11.32
C GLY A 273 -6.78 -10.74 -12.58
N PHE A 274 -6.64 -9.65 -13.34
CA PHE A 274 -7.37 -9.39 -14.59
C PHE A 274 -6.43 -9.34 -15.80
N TYR A 275 -5.18 -9.77 -15.62
CA TYR A 275 -4.22 -9.82 -16.72
C TYR A 275 -4.59 -10.97 -17.66
N SER A 276 -5.40 -10.67 -18.67
CA SER A 276 -5.61 -11.51 -19.85
C SER A 276 -4.79 -10.91 -20.97
N PHE A 277 -3.82 -11.63 -21.56
CA PHE A 277 -2.99 -11.17 -22.67
C PHE A 277 -3.87 -10.65 -23.85
N PRO A 278 -4.14 -9.34 -24.01
CA PRO A 278 -4.84 -8.87 -25.19
C PRO A 278 -3.78 -8.70 -26.30
N PRO A 279 -4.18 -8.71 -27.59
CA PRO A 279 -3.27 -8.32 -28.66
C PRO A 279 -2.72 -6.92 -28.39
N MET A 280 -1.40 -6.84 -28.14
CA MET A 280 -0.73 -5.66 -27.59
C MET A 280 -0.81 -4.46 -28.55
N GLN A 281 -1.64 -3.47 -28.22
CA GLN A 281 -1.47 -2.14 -28.80
C GLN A 281 -0.26 -1.45 -28.15
N PRO A 282 0.50 -0.60 -28.89
CA PRO A 282 1.71 0.04 -28.38
C PRO A 282 1.56 0.81 -27.06
N LEU A 283 0.41 1.44 -26.82
CA LEU A 283 0.11 2.18 -25.58
C LEU A 283 -0.08 1.26 -24.36
N GLN A 284 -0.51 0.02 -24.56
CA GLN A 284 -0.79 -0.93 -23.46
C GLN A 284 0.49 -1.55 -22.89
N ARG A 285 1.61 -1.49 -23.64
CA ARG A 285 2.91 -2.02 -23.20
C ARG A 285 3.40 -1.40 -21.90
N ARG A 286 3.10 -0.12 -21.66
CA ARG A 286 3.51 0.57 -20.43
C ARG A 286 2.77 0.11 -19.17
N LEU A 287 1.71 -0.69 -19.33
CA LEU A 287 0.94 -1.30 -18.25
C LEU A 287 1.23 -2.80 -18.10
N ASP A 288 2.07 -3.34 -18.98
CA ASP A 288 2.34 -4.77 -19.11
C ASP A 288 3.47 -5.20 -18.18
N TRP A 289 3.24 -6.27 -17.40
CA TRP A 289 4.21 -6.79 -16.45
C TRP A 289 5.48 -7.30 -17.11
N ASN A 290 5.35 -8.04 -18.21
CA ASN A 290 6.47 -8.65 -18.91
C ASN A 290 7.33 -7.60 -19.62
N PHE A 291 6.72 -6.50 -20.05
CA PHE A 291 7.44 -5.38 -20.65
C PHE A 291 8.11 -4.48 -19.61
N MET A 292 7.37 -4.08 -18.58
CA MET A 292 7.79 -3.06 -17.61
C MET A 292 8.66 -3.59 -16.48
N LEU A 293 8.69 -4.91 -16.23
CA LEU A 293 9.57 -5.53 -15.24
C LEU A 293 9.60 -4.78 -13.89
N PRO A 294 8.44 -4.53 -13.25
CA PRO A 294 8.33 -3.65 -12.09
C PRO A 294 9.19 -4.02 -10.88
N PHE A 295 9.46 -5.30 -10.61
CA PHE A 295 10.29 -5.68 -9.47
C PHE A 295 11.77 -5.36 -9.73
N ILE A 296 12.24 -5.63 -10.95
CA ILE A 296 13.59 -5.24 -11.39
C ILE A 296 13.72 -3.71 -11.38
N ASN A 297 12.75 -2.99 -11.95
CA ASN A 297 12.81 -1.54 -12.04
C ASN A 297 12.66 -0.84 -10.69
N ALA A 298 11.88 -1.39 -9.75
CA ALA A 298 11.85 -0.90 -8.38
C ALA A 298 13.25 -0.96 -7.77
N ASN A 299 13.92 -2.11 -7.85
CA ASN A 299 15.29 -2.26 -7.37
C ASN A 299 16.29 -1.38 -8.15
N PHE A 300 16.12 -1.23 -9.46
CA PHE A 300 17.03 -0.40 -10.25
C PHE A 300 16.94 1.08 -9.88
N PHE A 301 15.72 1.58 -9.66
CA PHE A 301 15.49 2.94 -9.17
C PHE A 301 16.06 3.13 -7.75
N LEU A 302 15.80 2.18 -6.85
CA LEU A 302 16.33 2.22 -5.49
C LEU A 302 17.86 2.14 -5.48
N TYR A 303 18.48 1.36 -6.36
CA TYR A 303 19.93 1.28 -6.51
C TYR A 303 20.53 2.62 -6.95
N GLN A 304 19.96 3.23 -7.98
CA GLN A 304 20.40 4.53 -8.48
C GLN A 304 20.31 5.63 -7.41
N THR A 305 19.46 5.45 -6.40
CA THR A 305 19.20 6.47 -5.38
C THR A 305 19.90 6.22 -4.06
N PHE A 306 19.89 4.99 -3.58
CA PHE A 306 20.31 4.59 -2.23
C PHE A 306 21.41 3.51 -2.25
N GLY A 307 21.86 3.07 -3.42
CA GLY A 307 22.76 1.94 -3.56
C GLY A 307 22.14 0.64 -3.05
N GLU A 308 22.96 -0.21 -2.41
CA GLU A 308 22.55 -1.56 -2.00
C GLU A 308 21.59 -1.61 -0.81
N VAL A 309 21.52 -0.53 -0.02
CA VAL A 309 20.84 -0.53 1.28
C VAL A 309 19.34 -0.75 1.13
N ALA A 310 18.74 -0.08 0.13
CA ALA A 310 17.30 -0.08 -0.13
C ALA A 310 16.86 -1.23 -1.06
N LEU A 311 17.79 -2.07 -1.54
CA LEU A 311 17.42 -3.18 -2.42
C LEU A 311 16.53 -4.19 -1.70
N VAL A 312 15.48 -4.63 -2.41
CA VAL A 312 14.52 -5.61 -1.94
C VAL A 312 14.86 -6.98 -2.50
N ASP A 313 14.99 -7.95 -1.61
CA ASP A 313 15.09 -9.36 -1.97
C ASP A 313 13.69 -9.92 -2.28
N TRP A 314 13.26 -9.80 -3.53
CA TRP A 314 11.92 -10.19 -3.98
C TRP A 314 11.63 -11.69 -3.87
N VAL A 315 12.65 -12.55 -3.82
CA VAL A 315 12.45 -13.99 -3.60
C VAL A 315 12.30 -14.37 -2.12
N SER A 316 12.40 -13.39 -1.20
CA SER A 316 12.13 -13.58 0.23
C SER A 316 10.62 -13.66 0.49
N ILE A 317 10.00 -14.74 0.01
CA ILE A 317 8.58 -15.06 0.16
C ILE A 317 8.37 -16.46 0.74
N GLY A 318 7.21 -16.69 1.33
CA GLY A 318 6.91 -17.95 2.01
C GLY A 318 7.82 -18.18 3.22
N TRP A 319 8.12 -19.45 3.47
CA TRP A 319 9.08 -19.89 4.49
C TRP A 319 10.47 -20.19 3.92
N TYR A 320 10.66 -19.97 2.61
CA TYR A 320 11.82 -20.44 1.86
C TYR A 320 12.88 -19.33 1.68
N LYS A 321 14.14 -19.74 1.58
CA LYS A 321 15.31 -18.90 1.24
C LYS A 321 15.33 -17.55 1.97
N ARG A 322 15.40 -17.53 3.31
CA ARG A 322 15.70 -16.29 4.06
C ARG A 322 17.18 -15.90 3.85
N GLY A 323 17.48 -14.67 3.42
CA GLY A 323 18.88 -14.21 3.29
C GLY A 323 19.13 -13.06 2.30
N LYS A 324 19.03 -11.81 2.78
CA LYS A 324 19.22 -10.57 1.98
C LYS A 324 20.61 -10.46 1.34
N GLN A 325 21.68 -10.91 2.00
CA GLN A 325 23.04 -10.42 1.69
C GLN A 325 23.65 -10.90 0.37
N TYR A 326 23.73 -12.21 0.12
CA TYR A 326 24.36 -12.72 -1.13
C TYR A 326 23.59 -12.29 -2.38
N ARG A 327 22.28 -12.28 -2.23
CA ARG A 327 21.32 -11.88 -3.24
C ARG A 327 21.48 -10.39 -3.56
N VAL A 328 21.35 -9.48 -2.60
CA VAL A 328 21.52 -8.02 -2.83
C VAL A 328 22.83 -7.66 -3.57
N LYS A 329 23.95 -8.33 -3.26
CA LYS A 329 25.22 -8.13 -3.99
C LYS A 329 25.12 -8.46 -5.49
N SER A 330 24.34 -9.46 -5.88
CA SER A 330 24.15 -9.82 -7.28
C SER A 330 23.33 -8.76 -8.04
N PHE A 331 22.32 -8.15 -7.40
CA PHE A 331 21.61 -7.00 -7.98
C PHE A 331 22.54 -5.81 -8.19
N LYS A 332 23.41 -5.52 -7.23
CA LYS A 332 24.42 -4.46 -7.37
C LYS A 332 25.29 -4.63 -8.61
N LEU A 333 25.87 -5.83 -8.77
CA LEU A 333 26.71 -6.16 -9.92
C LEU A 333 25.94 -6.03 -11.24
N PHE A 334 24.66 -6.42 -11.24
CA PHE A 334 23.79 -6.23 -12.39
C PHE A 334 23.57 -4.78 -12.76
N PHE A 335 23.17 -3.96 -11.81
CA PHE A 335 22.87 -2.56 -12.10
C PHE A 335 24.13 -1.78 -12.48
N ASP A 336 25.30 -2.09 -11.88
CA ASP A 336 26.59 -1.55 -12.30
C ASP A 336 26.91 -1.91 -13.76
N PHE A 337 26.67 -3.16 -14.15
CA PHE A 337 26.86 -3.62 -15.53
C PHE A 337 25.92 -2.88 -16.49
N VAL A 338 24.63 -2.79 -16.15
CA VAL A 338 23.60 -2.11 -16.94
C VAL A 338 23.96 -0.64 -17.18
N ILE A 339 24.33 0.08 -16.13
CA ILE A 339 24.73 1.50 -16.19
C ILE A 339 25.98 1.67 -17.07
N LYS A 340 26.99 0.80 -16.90
CA LYS A 340 28.20 0.81 -17.74
C LYS A 340 27.88 0.59 -19.22
N CYS A 341 27.03 -0.39 -19.55
CA CYS A 341 26.60 -0.66 -20.92
C CYS A 341 25.88 0.54 -21.55
N TYR A 342 25.03 1.23 -20.79
CA TYR A 342 24.34 2.42 -21.27
C TYR A 342 25.31 3.55 -21.63
N HIS A 343 26.29 3.84 -20.77
CA HIS A 343 27.27 4.91 -21.01
C HIS A 343 28.33 4.57 -22.08
N ALA A 344 28.62 3.29 -22.32
CA ALA A 344 29.63 2.85 -23.29
C ALA A 344 29.22 3.02 -24.77
N GLY A 345 28.00 3.49 -25.06
CA GLY A 345 27.64 3.93 -26.41
C GLY A 345 27.64 2.85 -27.49
N SER A 346 27.38 1.58 -27.16
CA SER A 346 27.18 0.52 -28.16
C SER A 346 25.84 0.73 -28.90
N GLY A 347 25.87 1.66 -29.87
CA GLY A 347 24.95 1.89 -30.98
C GLY A 347 23.47 1.59 -30.76
N GLY A 348 22.68 2.59 -30.34
CA GLY A 348 21.22 2.59 -30.45
C GLY A 348 20.51 1.56 -29.57
N TRP A 349 19.88 2.02 -28.48
CA TRP A 349 19.23 1.15 -27.49
C TRP A 349 20.19 0.09 -26.94
N GLY A 350 20.95 0.42 -25.90
CA GLY A 350 21.89 -0.51 -25.27
C GLY A 350 21.18 -1.81 -24.88
N GLN A 351 21.29 -2.82 -25.74
CA GLN A 351 20.78 -4.16 -25.50
C GLN A 351 21.61 -4.76 -24.37
N VAL A 352 20.97 -4.93 -23.23
CA VAL A 352 21.45 -5.79 -22.17
C VAL A 352 21.15 -7.22 -22.63
N ARG A 353 22.14 -8.12 -22.57
CA ARG A 353 21.97 -9.52 -22.99
C ARG A 353 20.69 -10.14 -22.42
N ASN A 354 20.11 -11.08 -23.16
CA ASN A 354 18.88 -11.83 -22.84
C ASN A 354 17.58 -11.00 -22.97
N GLY A 355 17.48 -10.18 -24.02
CA GLY A 355 16.23 -9.50 -24.35
C GLY A 355 15.85 -8.40 -23.37
N LEU A 356 16.84 -7.68 -22.81
CA LEU A 356 16.63 -6.50 -21.98
C LEU A 356 17.16 -5.26 -22.70
N LYS A 357 16.48 -4.13 -22.55
CA LYS A 357 16.90 -2.83 -23.10
C LYS A 357 16.89 -1.79 -22.00
N VAL A 358 17.93 -0.95 -21.99
CA VAL A 358 17.93 0.26 -21.15
C VAL A 358 17.22 1.37 -21.90
N SER A 359 16.30 2.03 -21.22
CA SER A 359 15.57 3.20 -21.72
C SER A 359 15.55 4.31 -20.68
N LEU A 360 14.95 5.44 -21.04
CA LEU A 360 14.69 6.56 -20.14
C LEU A 360 13.20 6.68 -19.87
N ASP A 361 12.83 6.86 -18.61
CA ASP A 361 11.47 7.24 -18.25
C ASP A 361 11.18 8.71 -18.60
N ALA A 362 9.94 9.16 -18.35
CA ALA A 362 9.52 10.53 -18.64
C ALA A 362 10.28 11.60 -17.83
N ASN A 363 10.97 11.21 -16.76
CA ASN A 363 11.80 12.09 -15.93
C ASN A 363 13.30 11.97 -16.29
N GLY A 364 13.66 11.26 -17.36
CA GLY A 364 15.05 11.06 -17.79
C GLY A 364 15.83 10.08 -16.91
N ARG A 365 15.16 9.19 -16.18
CA ARG A 365 15.80 8.17 -15.34
C ARG A 365 15.98 6.86 -16.09
N LEU A 366 17.06 6.13 -15.81
CA LEU A 366 17.29 4.83 -16.44
C LEU A 366 16.26 3.81 -15.94
N VAL A 367 15.64 3.12 -16.89
CA VAL A 367 14.72 2.01 -16.66
C VAL A 367 15.08 0.83 -17.58
N LEU A 368 14.77 -0.39 -17.14
CA LEU A 368 14.92 -1.61 -17.92
C LEU A 368 13.58 -2.03 -18.49
N VAL A 369 13.54 -2.39 -19.77
CA VAL A 369 12.34 -2.94 -20.41
C VAL A 369 12.69 -4.22 -21.16
N ALA A 370 11.74 -5.13 -21.28
CA ALA A 370 11.93 -6.32 -22.10
C ALA A 370 11.94 -5.98 -23.60
N ASP A 371 12.80 -6.67 -24.35
CA ASP A 371 12.90 -6.58 -25.80
C ASP A 371 11.83 -7.47 -26.46
N LEU A 372 10.71 -6.85 -26.84
CA LEU A 372 9.56 -7.52 -27.46
C LEU A 372 9.82 -8.06 -28.88
N SER A 373 11.06 -7.98 -29.38
CA SER A 373 11.45 -8.64 -30.62
C SER A 373 11.66 -10.15 -30.46
N SER A 374 11.69 -10.65 -29.21
CA SER A 374 11.68 -12.09 -28.90
C SER A 374 10.23 -12.53 -28.60
N PRO A 375 9.80 -13.73 -29.05
CA PRO A 375 8.45 -14.22 -28.78
C PRO A 375 8.19 -14.26 -27.27
N PRO A 376 6.95 -13.95 -26.82
CA PRO A 376 6.62 -13.98 -25.40
C PRO A 376 6.97 -15.35 -24.82
N TYR A 377 7.66 -15.34 -23.68
CA TYR A 377 7.89 -16.56 -22.91
C TYR A 377 6.52 -17.08 -22.47
N LEU A 378 6.04 -18.13 -23.15
CA LEU A 378 4.87 -18.88 -22.72
C LEU A 378 5.33 -19.74 -21.54
N PRO A 379 4.88 -19.49 -20.30
CA PRO A 379 5.04 -20.48 -19.26
C PRO A 379 4.26 -21.74 -19.70
N SER A 380 5.00 -22.83 -19.91
CA SER A 380 4.47 -24.15 -20.22
C SER A 380 3.68 -24.74 -19.06
#